data_AF-A0A9Q1N250-F1
#
_entry.id   AF-A0A9Q1N250-F1
#
_cell.length_a   1.000
_cell.length_b   1.000
_cell.length_c   1.000
_cell.angle_alpha   90.00
_cell.angle_beta   90.00
_cell.angle_gamma   90.00
#
_symmetry.space_group_name_H-M   'P 1'
#
loop_
_entity.id
_entity.type
_entity.pdbx_description
1 polymer ?
#
loop_
_entity_poly.entity_id
_entity_poly.type
_entity_poly.pdbx_seq_one_letter_code
_entity_poly.pdbx_strand_id
1 'polypeptide(L)'
;MWQRGRARNQMSQFGCSAEKLAAELLWLAQKMEACGCVDEAVYMWDSASHVAWLSLSAEPRLQGSLVKVSAFLFKQSREIGKDAEDEESTKEHLRQTNMNMLMSWLPLLCRASNGTDTPVLSISGRSELERILEQIIGTLEQEEEQEKVLSLWLHHFTYSPSSDWPNLHDCYTRWCTASRKLLLH
;
A
#
# COMPACT_ATOMS: atom_id res chain seq x y z
N MET A 1 -32.03 -16.88 6.27
CA MET A 1 -31.46 -15.80 7.13
C MET A 1 -30.85 -16.34 8.44
N TRP A 2 -30.17 -17.50 8.45
CA TRP A 2 -29.62 -18.13 9.67
C TRP A 2 -28.16 -18.61 9.53
N GLN A 3 -27.52 -18.43 8.37
CA GLN A 3 -26.11 -18.82 8.18
C GLN A 3 -25.11 -17.71 8.56
N ARG A 4 -25.53 -16.44 8.53
CA ARG A 4 -24.66 -15.28 8.80
C ARG A 4 -24.28 -15.13 10.29
N GLY A 5 -25.09 -15.67 11.20
CA GLY A 5 -24.80 -15.70 12.65
C GLY A 5 -23.84 -16.81 13.08
N ARG A 6 -23.73 -17.90 12.31
CA ARG A 6 -22.88 -19.05 12.66
C ARG A 6 -21.40 -18.79 12.38
N ALA A 7 -21.07 -18.08 11.29
CA ALA A 7 -19.69 -17.68 10.99
C ALA A 7 -19.14 -16.68 12.02
N ARG A 8 -19.98 -15.73 12.47
CA ARG A 8 -19.63 -14.73 13.47
C ARG A 8 -19.32 -15.36 14.85
N ASN A 9 -19.96 -16.48 15.17
CA ASN A 9 -19.75 -17.24 16.42
C ASN A 9 -18.60 -18.27 16.37
N GLN A 10 -18.11 -18.65 15.18
CA GLN A 10 -16.94 -19.53 15.07
C GLN A 10 -15.63 -18.77 15.21
N MET A 11 -15.54 -17.52 14.71
CA MET A 11 -14.35 -16.69 14.89
C MET A 11 -14.16 -16.22 16.34
N SER A 12 -15.25 -15.99 17.08
CA SER A 12 -15.18 -15.68 18.52
C SER A 12 -14.72 -16.88 19.36
N GLN A 13 -14.81 -18.10 18.83
CA GLN A 13 -14.36 -19.34 19.48
C GLN A 13 -12.83 -19.50 19.47
N PHE A 14 -12.11 -18.75 18.61
CA PHE A 14 -10.64 -18.75 18.52
C PHE A 14 -9.97 -17.54 19.20
N GLY A 15 -10.73 -16.62 19.79
CA GLY A 15 -10.20 -15.50 20.58
C GLY A 15 -9.24 -14.54 19.86
N CYS A 16 -9.05 -14.65 18.54
CA CYS A 16 -8.12 -13.83 17.79
C CYS A 16 -8.88 -12.70 17.09
N SER A 17 -8.61 -11.46 17.47
CA SER A 17 -9.18 -10.29 16.77
C SER A 17 -8.51 -10.13 15.40
N ALA A 18 -9.20 -9.52 14.44
CA ALA A 18 -8.63 -9.28 13.11
C ALA A 18 -7.36 -8.41 13.17
N GLU A 19 -7.28 -7.49 14.14
CA GLU A 19 -6.09 -6.69 14.40
C GLU A 19 -4.92 -7.54 14.90
N LYS A 20 -5.17 -8.60 15.68
CA LYS A 20 -4.12 -9.54 16.08
C LYS A 20 -3.58 -10.29 14.87
N LEU A 21 -4.45 -10.73 13.96
CA LEU A 21 -4.00 -11.37 12.70
C LEU A 21 -3.18 -10.41 11.83
N ALA A 22 -3.57 -9.14 11.74
CA ALA A 22 -2.79 -8.12 11.04
C ALA A 22 -1.42 -7.88 11.71
N ALA A 23 -1.35 -7.91 13.04
CA ALA A 23 -0.10 -7.81 13.78
C ALA A 23 0.79 -9.05 13.56
N GLU A 24 0.21 -10.25 13.50
CA GLU A 24 0.93 -11.49 13.17
C GLU A 24 1.43 -11.48 11.71
N LEU A 25 0.65 -10.94 10.77
CA LEU A 25 1.09 -10.73 9.38
C LEU A 25 2.29 -9.78 9.30
N LEU A 26 2.25 -8.65 10.01
CA LEU A 26 3.39 -7.74 10.09
C LEU A 26 4.63 -8.43 10.66
N TRP A 27 4.46 -9.17 11.76
CA TRP A 27 5.56 -9.91 12.39
C TRP A 27 6.13 -10.97 11.44
N LEU A 28 5.27 -11.69 10.71
CA LEU A 28 5.71 -12.68 9.73
C LEU A 28 6.53 -12.03 8.61
N ALA A 29 6.06 -10.90 8.06
CA ALA A 29 6.79 -10.15 7.04
C ALA A 29 8.17 -9.68 7.54
N GLN A 30 8.27 -9.20 8.79
CA GLN A 30 9.53 -8.85 9.43
C GLN A 30 10.46 -10.07 9.65
N LYS A 31 9.89 -11.24 9.93
CA LYS A 31 10.67 -12.48 10.01
C LYS A 31 11.15 -12.95 8.64
N MET A 32 10.34 -12.79 7.60
CA MET A 32 10.74 -13.06 6.24
C MET A 32 11.90 -12.15 5.80
N GLU A 33 11.87 -10.85 6.14
CA GLU A 33 13.02 -9.94 5.99
C GLU A 33 14.27 -10.44 6.73
N ALA A 34 14.14 -10.77 8.02
CA ALA A 34 15.28 -11.23 8.82
C ALA A 34 15.91 -12.55 8.30
N CYS A 35 15.16 -13.35 7.55
CA CYS A 35 15.61 -14.60 6.96
C CYS A 35 16.01 -14.47 5.47
N GLY A 36 15.86 -13.30 4.86
CA GLY A 36 16.20 -13.08 3.44
C GLY A 36 15.16 -13.57 2.43
N CYS A 37 13.89 -13.69 2.82
CA CYS A 37 12.76 -14.13 1.98
C CYS A 37 11.69 -13.02 1.87
N VAL A 38 12.11 -11.75 1.82
CA VAL A 38 11.20 -10.61 1.88
C VAL A 38 10.48 -10.36 0.55
N ASP A 39 11.09 -10.77 -0.54
CA ASP A 39 10.52 -10.75 -1.89
C ASP A 39 9.23 -11.57 -1.96
N GLU A 40 9.16 -12.76 -1.33
CA GLU A 40 7.89 -13.49 -1.27
C GLU A 40 6.83 -12.77 -0.44
N ALA A 41 7.21 -12.05 0.62
CA ALA A 41 6.27 -11.28 1.42
C ALA A 41 5.65 -10.13 0.60
N VAL A 42 6.50 -9.44 -0.19
CA VAL A 42 6.07 -8.38 -1.11
C VAL A 42 5.18 -8.96 -2.21
N TYR A 43 5.56 -10.09 -2.82
CA TYR A 43 4.77 -10.75 -3.87
C TYR A 43 3.40 -11.25 -3.37
N MET A 44 3.33 -11.80 -2.16
CA MET A 44 2.05 -12.19 -1.56
C MET A 44 1.15 -10.99 -1.30
N TRP A 45 1.72 -9.85 -0.91
CA TRP A 45 0.95 -8.64 -0.66
C TRP A 45 0.43 -7.98 -1.94
N ASP A 46 1.24 -8.01 -3.00
CA ASP A 46 0.85 -7.66 -4.35
C ASP A 46 -0.36 -8.47 -4.83
N SER A 47 -0.33 -9.79 -4.61
CA SER A 47 -1.40 -10.71 -4.98
C SER A 47 -2.67 -10.59 -4.11
N ALA A 48 -2.62 -9.84 -3.01
CA ALA A 48 -3.71 -9.74 -2.03
C ALA A 48 -4.75 -8.64 -2.33
N SER A 49 -5.03 -8.36 -3.61
CA SER A 49 -5.94 -7.29 -4.06
C SER A 49 -7.36 -7.39 -3.48
N HIS A 50 -7.88 -8.61 -3.28
CA HIS A 50 -9.20 -8.79 -2.67
C HIS A 50 -9.21 -8.40 -1.18
N VAL A 51 -8.12 -8.67 -0.45
CA VAL A 51 -7.96 -8.23 0.93
C VAL A 51 -7.85 -6.71 0.99
N ALA A 52 -7.08 -6.13 0.07
CA ALA A 52 -6.94 -4.68 -0.06
C ALA A 52 -8.30 -4.00 -0.30
N TRP A 53 -9.13 -4.56 -1.18
CA TRP A 53 -10.48 -4.05 -1.42
C TRP A 53 -11.38 -4.16 -0.18
N LEU A 54 -11.41 -5.31 0.49
CA LEU A 54 -12.18 -5.51 1.72
C LEU A 54 -11.73 -4.58 2.85
N SER A 55 -10.44 -4.24 2.91
CA SER A 55 -9.88 -3.35 3.92
C SER A 55 -10.51 -1.94 3.89
N LEU A 56 -10.99 -1.49 2.73
CA LEU A 56 -11.63 -0.17 2.59
C LEU A 56 -12.94 -0.04 3.38
N SER A 57 -13.56 -1.16 3.74
CA SER A 57 -14.79 -1.23 4.56
C SER A 57 -14.55 -1.82 5.96
N ALA A 58 -13.30 -2.09 6.32
CA ALA A 58 -12.94 -2.57 7.65
C ALA A 58 -13.11 -1.47 8.71
N GLU A 59 -13.24 -1.89 9.97
CA GLU A 59 -13.25 -0.94 11.09
C GLU A 59 -11.92 -0.15 11.16
N PRO A 60 -11.91 1.13 11.58
CA PRO A 60 -10.72 1.98 11.56
C PRO A 60 -9.48 1.39 12.24
N ARG A 61 -9.66 0.62 13.33
CA ARG A 61 -8.56 -0.04 14.04
C ARG A 61 -7.87 -1.11 13.21
N LEU A 62 -8.65 -1.88 12.45
CA LEU A 62 -8.12 -2.88 11.53
C LEU A 62 -7.47 -2.20 10.32
N GLN A 63 -8.08 -1.15 9.76
CA GLN A 63 -7.46 -0.35 8.70
C GLN A 63 -6.09 0.17 9.12
N GLY A 64 -5.98 0.74 10.33
CA GLY A 64 -4.70 1.20 10.86
C GLY A 64 -3.67 0.07 11.02
N SER A 65 -4.11 -1.12 11.41
CA SER A 65 -3.22 -2.29 11.49
C SER A 65 -2.71 -2.71 10.11
N LEU A 66 -3.58 -2.72 9.10
CA LEU A 66 -3.22 -3.04 7.71
C LEU A 66 -2.35 -1.95 7.07
N VAL A 67 -2.54 -0.67 7.41
CA VAL A 67 -1.64 0.42 6.98
C VAL A 67 -0.21 0.17 7.44
N LYS A 68 0.01 -0.34 8.67
CA LYS A 68 1.37 -0.68 9.14
C LYS A 68 2.00 -1.80 8.32
N VAL A 69 1.21 -2.80 7.93
CA VAL A 69 1.67 -3.89 7.05
C VAL A 69 2.04 -3.34 5.67
N SER A 70 1.15 -2.57 5.04
CA SER A 70 1.42 -1.93 3.74
C SER A 70 2.65 -1.02 3.80
N ALA A 71 2.79 -0.21 4.85
CA ALA A 71 3.93 0.68 5.03
C ALA A 71 5.26 -0.06 5.07
N PHE A 72 5.31 -1.16 5.83
CA PHE A 72 6.48 -2.02 5.90
C PHE A 72 6.79 -2.62 4.51
N LEU A 73 5.79 -3.18 3.83
CA LEU A 73 6.02 -3.89 2.57
C LEU A 73 6.36 -2.97 1.40
N PHE A 74 5.80 -1.74 1.33
CA PHE A 74 6.25 -0.73 0.37
C PHE A 74 7.72 -0.34 0.61
N LYS A 75 8.14 -0.23 1.87
CA LYS A 75 9.55 0.00 2.20
C LYS A 75 10.43 -1.14 1.72
N GLN A 76 10.03 -2.39 1.97
CA GLN A 76 10.79 -3.56 1.53
C GLN A 76 10.87 -3.65 0.00
N SER A 77 9.76 -3.42 -0.71
CA SER A 77 9.75 -3.39 -2.18
C SER A 77 10.75 -2.38 -2.76
N ARG A 78 10.89 -1.21 -2.11
CA ARG A 78 11.92 -0.23 -2.49
C ARG A 78 13.35 -0.76 -2.25
N GLU A 79 13.61 -1.40 -1.11
CA GLU A 79 14.95 -1.92 -0.83
C GLU A 79 15.34 -3.03 -1.81
N ILE A 80 14.42 -3.94 -2.14
CA ILE A 80 14.63 -4.97 -3.18
C ILE A 80 15.03 -4.31 -4.50
N GLY A 81 14.39 -3.20 -4.89
CA GLY A 81 14.70 -2.48 -6.12
C GLY A 81 16.07 -1.78 -6.16
N LYS A 82 16.71 -1.56 -5.00
CA LYS A 82 18.10 -1.05 -4.95
C LYS A 82 19.12 -2.17 -5.12
N ASP A 83 18.77 -3.36 -4.64
CA ASP A 83 19.66 -4.53 -4.61
C ASP A 83 19.51 -5.40 -5.86
N ALA A 84 18.47 -5.19 -6.66
CA ALA A 84 18.31 -5.83 -7.96
C ALA A 84 19.47 -5.43 -8.88
N GLU A 85 20.47 -6.33 -8.98
CA GLU A 85 21.52 -6.30 -9.99
C GLU A 85 20.89 -6.20 -11.39
N ASP A 86 21.65 -5.75 -12.39
CA ASP A 86 21.19 -5.28 -13.73
C ASP A 86 20.39 -6.28 -14.61
N GLU A 87 19.83 -7.35 -14.05
CA GLU A 87 18.88 -8.25 -14.69
C GLU A 87 17.53 -7.56 -14.97
N GLU A 88 17.34 -7.19 -16.23
CA GLU A 88 16.12 -6.57 -16.77
C GLU A 88 14.84 -7.32 -16.38
N SER A 89 14.85 -8.65 -16.40
CA SER A 89 13.68 -9.48 -16.06
C SER A 89 13.25 -9.31 -14.60
N THR A 90 14.22 -9.11 -13.70
CA THR A 90 13.97 -8.94 -12.26
C THR A 90 13.43 -7.54 -11.98
N LYS A 91 13.97 -6.53 -12.67
CA LYS A 91 13.46 -5.14 -12.62
C LYS A 91 12.03 -5.05 -13.14
N GLU A 92 11.73 -5.69 -14.27
CA GLU A 92 10.40 -5.72 -14.86
C GLU A 92 9.37 -6.40 -13.95
N HIS A 93 9.73 -7.55 -13.36
CA HIS A 93 8.85 -8.23 -12.42
C HIS A 93 8.56 -7.36 -11.19
N LEU A 94 9.59 -6.72 -10.63
CA LEU A 94 9.43 -5.81 -9.50
C LEU A 94 8.58 -4.58 -9.86
N ARG A 95 8.73 -4.04 -11.08
CA ARG A 95 7.90 -2.93 -11.58
C ARG A 95 6.42 -3.33 -11.61
N GLN A 96 6.11 -4.53 -12.11
CA GLN A 96 4.75 -5.05 -12.12
C GLN A 96 4.20 -5.29 -10.71
N THR A 97 5.01 -5.84 -9.80
CA THR A 97 4.66 -6.00 -8.38
C THR A 97 4.38 -4.65 -7.72
N ASN A 98 5.22 -3.64 -7.96
CA ASN A 98 5.00 -2.29 -7.46
C ASN A 98 3.70 -1.69 -8.01
N MET A 99 3.41 -1.91 -9.29
CA MET A 99 2.19 -1.45 -9.92
C MET A 99 0.94 -2.05 -9.25
N ASN A 100 0.84 -3.38 -9.08
CA ASN A 100 -0.38 -3.93 -8.46
C ASN A 100 -0.46 -3.65 -6.95
N MET A 101 0.67 -3.53 -6.23
CA MET A 101 0.67 -3.02 -4.86
C MET A 101 0.10 -1.60 -4.78
N LEU A 102 0.57 -0.68 -5.62
CA LEU A 102 0.06 0.70 -5.67
C LEU A 102 -1.44 0.71 -5.98
N MET A 103 -1.86 -0.01 -7.02
CA MET A 103 -3.27 -0.05 -7.43
C MET A 103 -4.18 -0.67 -6.36
N SER A 104 -3.69 -1.66 -5.61
CA SER A 104 -4.49 -2.37 -4.61
C SER A 104 -4.53 -1.65 -3.26
N TRP A 105 -3.38 -1.17 -2.78
CA TRP A 105 -3.21 -0.75 -1.38
C TRP A 105 -3.16 0.76 -1.17
N LEU A 106 -2.87 1.56 -2.20
CA LEU A 106 -2.93 3.03 -2.09
C LEU A 106 -4.32 3.55 -1.69
N PRO A 107 -5.45 2.97 -2.18
CA PRO A 107 -6.78 3.32 -1.69
C PRO A 107 -6.96 3.20 -0.18
N LEU A 108 -6.36 2.18 0.45
CA LEU A 108 -6.39 2.01 1.90
C LEU A 108 -5.60 3.12 2.59
N LEU A 109 -4.42 3.46 2.07
CA LEU A 109 -3.60 4.53 2.64
C LEU A 109 -4.34 5.86 2.64
N CYS A 110 -5.06 6.19 1.57
CA CYS A 110 -5.84 7.41 1.48
C CYS A 110 -7.07 7.43 2.41
N ARG A 111 -7.70 6.26 2.67
CA ARG A 111 -8.98 6.17 3.39
C ARG A 111 -8.86 5.84 4.87
N ALA A 112 -7.80 5.14 5.27
CA ALA A 112 -7.59 4.77 6.66
C ALA A 112 -7.51 6.05 7.50
N SER A 113 -8.48 6.24 8.39
CA SER A 113 -8.57 7.47 9.16
C SER A 113 -7.34 7.63 10.06
N ASN A 114 -6.95 8.90 10.25
CA ASN A 114 -6.03 9.29 11.31
C ASN A 114 -6.72 8.98 12.64
N GLY A 115 -6.54 7.75 13.15
CA GLY A 115 -7.21 7.23 14.35
C GLY A 115 -7.37 8.32 15.41
N THR A 116 -8.60 8.52 15.87
CA THR A 116 -9.03 9.75 16.57
C THR A 116 -8.34 10.02 17.90
N ASP A 117 -7.50 9.11 18.40
CA ASP A 117 -6.75 9.26 19.66
C ASP A 117 -5.25 8.94 19.57
N THR A 118 -4.77 8.24 18.53
CA THR A 118 -3.35 7.91 18.34
C THR A 118 -3.06 7.70 16.85
N PRO A 119 -2.09 8.42 16.27
CA PRO A 119 -1.77 8.30 14.87
C PRO A 119 -1.22 6.90 14.56
N VAL A 120 -1.73 6.28 13.49
CA VAL A 120 -1.35 4.91 13.05
C VAL A 120 0.14 4.79 12.78
N LEU A 121 0.72 5.83 12.16
CA LEU A 121 2.13 6.01 11.89
C LEU A 121 2.56 7.34 12.51
N SER A 122 3.82 7.45 12.96
CA SER A 122 4.38 8.74 13.36
C SER A 122 4.39 9.72 12.17
N ILE A 123 4.47 11.03 12.46
CA ILE A 123 4.60 12.06 11.42
C ILE A 123 5.81 11.76 10.52
N SER A 124 6.95 11.39 11.10
CA SER A 124 8.14 10.99 10.34
C SER A 124 7.91 9.75 9.48
N GLY A 125 7.19 8.74 10.00
CA GLY A 125 6.88 7.52 9.25
C GLY A 125 5.94 7.76 8.08
N ARG A 126 5.02 8.73 8.22
CA ARG A 126 4.15 9.19 7.13
C ARG A 126 4.94 9.82 6.00
N SER A 127 5.81 10.78 6.33
CA SER A 127 6.65 11.46 5.34
C SER A 127 7.68 10.51 4.70
N GLU A 128 8.20 9.54 5.46
CA GLU A 128 9.05 8.50 4.89
C GLU A 128 8.30 7.65 3.87
N LEU A 129 7.07 7.25 4.17
CA LEU A 129 6.24 6.45 3.27
C LEU A 129 5.80 7.24 2.03
N GLU A 130 5.44 8.52 2.16
CA GLU A 130 5.19 9.39 1.01
C GLU A 130 6.39 9.40 0.07
N ARG A 131 7.60 9.63 0.60
CA ARG A 131 8.84 9.58 -0.20
C ARG A 131 9.06 8.22 -0.86
N ILE A 132 8.76 7.12 -0.17
CA ILE A 132 8.84 5.76 -0.73
C ILE A 132 7.88 5.60 -1.90
N LEU A 133 6.62 6.00 -1.73
CA LEU A 133 5.59 5.92 -2.77
C LEU A 133 5.99 6.75 -3.99
N GLU A 134 6.48 7.98 -3.80
CA GLU A 134 6.96 8.82 -4.91
C GLU A 134 8.12 8.16 -5.67
N GLN A 135 9.04 7.52 -4.95
CA GLN A 135 10.17 6.81 -5.57
C GLN A 135 9.68 5.62 -6.39
N ILE A 136 8.77 4.81 -5.85
CA ILE A 136 8.20 3.66 -6.55
C ILE A 136 7.42 4.11 -7.79
N ILE A 137 6.59 5.16 -7.67
CA ILE A 137 5.87 5.73 -8.82
C ILE A 137 6.85 6.24 -9.87
N GLY A 138 7.95 6.87 -9.45
CA GLY A 138 9.01 7.33 -10.35
C GLY A 138 9.74 6.22 -11.09
N THR A 139 9.71 4.97 -10.60
CA THR A 139 10.25 3.79 -11.32
C THR A 139 9.30 3.19 -12.35
N LEU A 140 8.05 3.64 -12.42
CA LEU A 140 7.12 3.21 -13.46
C LEU A 140 7.54 3.87 -14.79
N GLU A 141 8.06 3.09 -15.73
CA GLU A 141 8.64 3.60 -16.98
C GLU A 141 7.60 4.22 -17.92
N GLN A 142 6.36 3.74 -17.87
CA GLN A 142 5.29 4.18 -18.76
C GLN A 142 4.49 5.31 -18.09
N GLU A 143 4.34 6.45 -18.79
CA GLU A 143 3.52 7.56 -18.28
C GLU A 143 2.07 7.15 -18.03
N GLU A 144 1.53 6.19 -18.80
CA GLU A 144 0.18 5.64 -18.61
C GLU A 144 0.03 4.92 -17.25
N GLU A 145 1.09 4.27 -16.76
CA GLU A 145 1.07 3.61 -15.44
C GLU A 145 1.12 4.63 -14.32
N GLN A 146 1.98 5.64 -14.44
CA GLN A 146 2.01 6.76 -13.50
C GLN A 146 0.65 7.46 -13.46
N GLU A 147 0.02 7.70 -14.61
CA GLU A 147 -1.32 8.28 -14.71
C GLU A 147 -2.36 7.45 -13.97
N LYS A 148 -2.37 6.12 -14.16
CA LYS A 148 -3.31 5.21 -13.47
C LYS A 148 -3.19 5.33 -11.95
N VAL A 149 -1.96 5.30 -11.42
CA VAL A 149 -1.72 5.37 -9.98
C VAL A 149 -2.08 6.76 -9.44
N LEU A 150 -1.67 7.83 -10.13
CA LEU A 150 -1.91 9.20 -9.69
C LEU A 150 -3.39 9.59 -9.78
N SER A 151 -4.11 9.11 -10.79
CA SER A 151 -5.56 9.29 -10.90
C SER A 151 -6.30 8.55 -9.79
N LEU A 152 -5.87 7.32 -9.48
CA LEU A 152 -6.40 6.55 -8.35
C LEU A 152 -6.17 7.28 -7.02
N TRP A 153 -4.93 7.74 -6.78
CA TRP A 153 -4.59 8.53 -5.61
C TRP A 153 -5.50 9.75 -5.49
N LEU A 154 -5.59 10.57 -6.55
CA LEU A 154 -6.37 11.80 -6.54
C LEU A 154 -7.85 11.54 -6.25
N HIS A 155 -8.42 10.49 -6.85
CA HIS A 155 -9.80 10.07 -6.56
C HIS A 155 -9.99 9.74 -5.08
N HIS A 156 -9.13 8.90 -4.50
CA HIS A 156 -9.27 8.47 -3.11
C HIS A 156 -8.92 9.56 -2.09
N PHE A 157 -7.95 10.42 -2.41
CA PHE A 157 -7.51 11.55 -1.60
C PHE A 157 -8.61 12.61 -1.50
N THR A 158 -9.27 12.94 -2.62
CA THR A 158 -10.34 13.96 -2.65
C THR A 158 -11.69 13.46 -2.16
N TYR A 159 -11.97 12.16 -2.26
CA TYR A 159 -13.24 11.57 -1.83
C TYR A 159 -13.44 11.59 -0.30
N SER A 160 -12.35 11.60 0.47
CA SER A 160 -12.40 11.49 1.93
C SER A 160 -12.18 12.87 2.57
N PRO A 161 -13.19 13.50 3.20
CA PRO A 161 -13.09 14.87 3.73
C PRO A 161 -12.01 15.08 4.80
N SER A 162 -11.57 13.99 5.43
CA SER A 162 -10.52 13.96 6.46
C SER A 162 -9.20 13.40 5.96
N SER A 163 -9.06 13.11 4.66
CA SER A 163 -7.82 12.56 4.09
C SER A 163 -6.84 13.68 3.84
N ASP A 164 -5.82 13.74 4.70
CA ASP A 164 -4.66 14.62 4.60
C ASP A 164 -3.41 13.81 4.22
N TRP A 165 -3.56 12.52 3.91
CA TRP A 165 -2.45 11.58 3.75
C TRP A 165 -2.84 10.37 2.88
N PRO A 166 -1.94 9.84 2.03
CA PRO A 166 -0.61 10.37 1.70
C PRO A 166 -0.68 11.56 0.75
N ASN A 167 0.18 12.56 0.94
CA ASN A 167 0.31 13.71 0.04
C ASN A 167 1.30 13.40 -1.09
N LEU A 168 0.79 13.10 -2.29
CA LEU A 168 1.58 12.86 -3.50
C LEU A 168 1.50 14.01 -4.51
N HIS A 169 1.15 15.22 -4.04
CA HIS A 169 0.91 16.38 -4.91
C HIS A 169 2.14 16.79 -5.73
N ASP A 170 3.34 16.69 -5.16
CA ASP A 170 4.58 17.00 -5.86
C ASP A 170 4.83 16.01 -6.99
N CYS A 171 4.65 14.71 -6.73
CA CYS A 171 4.70 13.67 -7.74
C CYS A 171 3.69 13.89 -8.87
N TYR A 172 2.43 14.21 -8.52
CA TYR A 172 1.38 14.53 -9.47
C TYR A 172 1.73 15.74 -10.35
N THR A 173 2.27 16.80 -9.75
CA THR A 173 2.66 18.02 -10.46
C THR A 173 3.81 17.75 -11.43
N ARG A 174 4.82 16.97 -11.02
CA ARG A 174 5.92 16.56 -11.89
C ARG A 174 5.42 15.79 -13.12
N TRP A 175 4.53 14.81 -12.91
CA TRP A 175 3.91 14.06 -14.00
C TRP A 175 3.10 14.99 -14.93
N CYS A 176 2.24 15.86 -14.38
CA CYS A 176 1.50 16.86 -15.16
C CYS A 176 2.41 17.73 -16.05
N THR A 177 3.56 18.16 -15.53
CA THR A 177 4.54 18.93 -16.29
C THR A 177 5.21 18.10 -17.38
N ALA A 178 5.52 16.83 -17.13
CA ALA A 178 6.09 15.91 -18.11
C ALA A 178 5.09 15.63 -19.25
N SER A 179 3.87 15.20 -18.93
CA SER A 179 2.86 14.85 -19.93
C SER A 179 2.42 16.05 -20.79
N ARG A 180 2.36 17.27 -20.22
CA ARG A 180 2.11 18.49 -21.02
C ARG A 180 3.18 18.74 -22.08
N LYS A 181 4.45 18.39 -21.83
CA LYS A 181 5.51 18.55 -22.82
C LYS A 181 5.33 17.59 -23.99
N LEU A 182 4.75 16.41 -23.78
CA LEU A 182 4.46 15.44 -24.85
C LEU A 182 3.31 15.89 -25.76
N LEU A 183 2.33 16.61 -25.22
CA LEU A 183 1.20 17.15 -26.01
C LEU A 183 1.55 18.39 -26.86
N LEU A 184 2.70 19.01 -26.58
CA LEU A 184 3.18 20.21 -27.27
C LEU A 184 4.18 19.89 -28.38
N HIS A 185 4.46 18.61 -28.63
CA HIS A 185 5.24 18.08 -29.76
C HIS A 185 4.36 17.19 -30.64
#